data_AF-A0A1F8RB67-F1
#
_entry.id   AF-A0A1F8RB67-F1
#
_cell.length_a   1.000
_cell.length_b   1.000
_cell.length_c   1.000
_cell.angle_alpha   90.00
_cell.angle_beta   90.00
_cell.angle_gamma   90.00
#
_symmetry.space_group_name_H-M   'P 1'
#
loop_
_entity.id
_entity.type
_entity.pdbx_description
1 polymer ?
#
loop_
_entity_poly.entity_id
_entity_poly.type
_entity_poly.pdbx_seq_one_letter_code
_entity_poly.pdbx_strand_id
1 'polypeptide(L)'
;MGKKGLEYYMNLPYTITLQRGSGDGEEYWVARVLELPHCMTHGATREEALRDIEDAKKEWLKSNLEDGLPIPEPRKYAGQFHLRMAPSLHESLSRMAELDGISLNQYIVMVLSHAVGKAEVNKSKFDDIKAIMKDGGPVWMSIGKGYSKSRSVDAAKAALTSPLLDASIKGAKGVLFNIIGSSDLTLFEVNQAAEVIKAAVDPDANISFFVSNEAKSDNEVTITLFASAFYANIEKNALRLEEDNIKTMLKKTNSMKELDLSKLQVPNS
;
A
#
# COMPACT_ATOMS: atom_id res chain seq x y z
N MET A 1 19.26 1.58 26.68
CA MET A 1 17.97 1.79 25.97
C MET A 1 17.05 2.52 26.93
N GLY A 2 16.54 3.70 26.57
CA GLY A 2 15.59 4.42 27.43
C GLY A 2 14.32 3.60 27.65
N LYS A 3 13.75 3.64 28.86
CA LYS A 3 12.46 2.97 29.14
C LYS A 3 11.39 3.59 28.25
N LYS A 4 10.70 2.76 27.47
CA LYS A 4 9.55 3.15 26.64
C LYS A 4 8.40 3.56 27.57
N GLY A 5 7.83 4.75 27.38
CA GLY A 5 6.74 5.28 28.20
C GLY A 5 5.35 4.97 27.64
N LEU A 6 4.30 5.37 28.38
CA LEU A 6 2.90 5.19 27.98
C LEU A 6 2.60 5.82 26.61
N GLU A 7 3.11 7.03 26.38
CA GLU A 7 2.92 7.76 25.12
C GLU A 7 3.49 7.02 23.91
N TYR A 8 4.61 6.31 24.07
CA TYR A 8 5.17 5.49 23.01
C TYR A 8 4.21 4.37 22.60
N TYR A 9 3.69 3.61 23.56
CA TYR A 9 2.79 2.50 23.27
C TYR A 9 1.41 2.98 22.79
N MET A 10 0.87 4.06 23.35
CA MET A 10 -0.40 4.63 22.89
C MET A 10 -0.39 5.03 21.41
N ASN A 11 0.78 5.38 20.87
CA ASN A 11 0.96 5.76 19.46
C ASN A 11 1.24 4.58 18.53
N LEU A 12 1.37 3.35 19.04
CA LEU A 12 1.55 2.17 18.18
C LEU A 12 0.22 1.77 17.52
N PRO A 13 0.25 1.26 16.27
CA PRO A 13 -0.94 0.88 15.52
C PRO A 13 -1.47 -0.49 15.96
N TYR A 14 -2.00 -0.57 17.19
CA TYR A 14 -2.62 -1.78 17.71
C TYR A 14 -3.88 -2.17 16.91
N THR A 15 -4.08 -3.48 16.72
CA THR A 15 -5.20 -3.99 15.94
C THR A 15 -6.43 -4.11 16.83
N ILE A 16 -7.45 -3.28 16.60
CA ILE A 16 -8.75 -3.39 17.27
C ILE A 16 -9.68 -4.25 16.40
N THR A 17 -10.20 -5.35 16.98
CA THR A 17 -11.22 -6.19 16.36
C THR A 17 -12.57 -5.94 17.01
N LEU A 18 -13.62 -5.91 16.19
CA LEU A 18 -15.01 -5.81 16.64
C LEU A 18 -15.77 -7.07 16.26
N GLN A 19 -16.49 -7.63 17.22
CA GLN A 19 -17.36 -8.78 17.01
C GLN A 19 -18.76 -8.47 17.56
N ARG A 20 -19.78 -8.82 16.78
CA ARG A 20 -21.16 -8.75 17.25
C ARG A 20 -21.49 -10.04 18.01
N GLY A 21 -21.98 -9.90 19.22
CA GLY A 21 -22.53 -10.96 20.05
C GLY A 21 -24.04 -10.82 20.20
N SER A 22 -24.70 -11.93 20.55
CA SER A 22 -26.11 -11.97 20.93
C SER A 22 -26.22 -12.70 22.26
N GLY A 23 -26.77 -12.05 23.27
CA GLY A 23 -26.91 -12.60 24.63
C GLY A 23 -28.20 -12.07 25.24
N ASP A 24 -28.96 -12.94 25.90
CA ASP A 24 -30.22 -12.60 26.57
C ASP A 24 -31.26 -11.83 25.71
N GLY A 25 -31.23 -12.06 24.39
CA GLY A 25 -32.15 -11.43 23.44
C GLY A 25 -31.72 -10.02 22.99
N GLU A 26 -30.59 -9.51 23.47
CA GLU A 26 -30.02 -8.22 23.06
C GLU A 26 -28.74 -8.41 22.25
N GLU A 27 -28.56 -7.54 21.25
CA GLU A 27 -27.31 -7.47 20.48
C GLU A 27 -26.29 -6.61 21.24
N TYR A 28 -25.05 -7.07 21.30
CA TYR A 28 -23.94 -6.32 21.89
C TYR A 28 -22.70 -6.40 21.02
N TRP A 29 -21.83 -5.42 21.16
CA TRP A 29 -20.56 -5.33 20.45
C TRP A 29 -19.41 -5.59 21.40
N VAL A 30 -18.47 -6.44 21.01
CA VAL A 30 -17.22 -6.69 21.74
C VAL A 30 -16.07 -6.10 20.95
N ALA A 31 -15.37 -5.14 21.55
CA ALA A 31 -14.11 -4.63 21.03
C ALA A 31 -12.95 -5.30 21.77
N ARG A 32 -11.88 -5.65 21.04
CA ARG A 32 -10.67 -6.25 21.61
C ARG A 32 -9.44 -5.66 20.95
N VAL A 33 -8.40 -5.40 21.73
CA VAL A 33 -7.05 -5.14 21.20
C VAL A 33 -6.35 -6.49 21.03
N LEU A 34 -6.06 -6.88 19.79
CA LEU A 34 -5.58 -8.22 19.44
C LEU A 34 -4.26 -8.57 20.13
N GLU A 35 -3.36 -7.61 20.24
CA GLU A 35 -2.02 -7.83 20.76
C GLU A 35 -1.93 -7.69 22.29
N LEU A 36 -2.93 -7.10 22.94
CA LEU A 36 -2.95 -6.89 24.39
C LEU A 36 -3.83 -7.95 25.07
N PRO A 37 -3.26 -8.93 25.78
CA PRO A 37 -4.01 -10.00 26.42
C PRO A 37 -5.15 -9.46 27.30
N HIS A 38 -6.36 -9.97 27.07
CA HIS A 38 -7.56 -9.61 27.84
C HIS A 38 -8.01 -8.14 27.76
N CYS A 39 -7.38 -7.31 26.94
CA CYS A 39 -7.84 -5.94 26.70
C CYS A 39 -9.08 -5.97 25.79
N MET A 40 -10.26 -5.93 26.39
CA MET A 40 -11.54 -5.98 25.69
C MET A 40 -12.62 -5.21 26.45
N THR A 41 -13.60 -4.72 25.71
CA THR A 41 -14.79 -4.02 26.24
C THR A 41 -16.03 -4.52 25.51
N HIS A 42 -17.20 -4.25 26.10
CA HIS A 42 -18.49 -4.48 25.47
C HIS A 42 -19.28 -3.17 25.42
N GLY A 43 -20.11 -2.99 24.40
CA GLY A 43 -21.03 -1.87 24.29
C GLY A 43 -22.36 -2.30 23.67
N ALA A 44 -23.44 -1.60 23.99
CA ALA A 44 -24.73 -1.78 23.31
C ALA A 44 -24.64 -1.32 21.85
N THR A 45 -23.76 -0.36 21.58
CA THR A 45 -23.43 0.11 20.23
C THR A 45 -21.96 -0.15 19.88
N ARG A 46 -21.67 -0.18 18.59
CA ARG A 46 -20.30 -0.30 18.09
C ARG A 46 -19.43 0.87 18.52
N GLU A 47 -19.98 2.09 18.47
CA GLU A 47 -19.30 3.33 18.80
C GLU A 47 -18.94 3.38 20.29
N GLU A 48 -19.82 2.89 21.15
CA GLU A 48 -19.56 2.74 22.58
C GLU A 48 -18.41 1.77 22.83
N ALA A 49 -18.48 0.55 22.27
CA ALA A 49 -17.41 -0.44 22.41
C ALA A 49 -16.03 0.11 21.93
N LEU A 50 -16.02 0.92 20.85
CA LEU A 50 -14.82 1.58 20.33
C LEU A 50 -14.29 2.73 21.19
N ARG A 51 -15.16 3.48 21.87
CA ARG A 51 -14.69 4.51 22.81
C ARG A 51 -14.07 3.85 24.04
N ASP A 52 -14.78 2.87 24.59
CA ASP A 52 -14.39 2.23 25.84
C ASP A 52 -13.10 1.42 25.68
N ILE A 53 -12.85 0.83 24.50
CA ILE A 53 -11.62 0.06 24.25
C ILE A 53 -10.37 0.97 24.25
N GLU A 54 -10.49 2.25 23.90
CA GLU A 54 -9.37 3.19 23.97
C GLU A 54 -8.99 3.52 25.41
N ASP A 55 -9.98 3.70 26.28
CA ASP A 55 -9.76 3.89 27.72
C ASP A 55 -9.21 2.62 28.37
N ALA A 56 -9.80 1.46 28.07
CA ALA A 56 -9.30 0.17 28.54
C ALA A 56 -7.86 -0.10 28.08
N LYS A 57 -7.52 0.23 26.83
CA LYS A 57 -6.15 0.13 26.31
C LYS A 57 -5.19 1.00 27.11
N LYS A 58 -5.57 2.25 27.40
CA LYS A 58 -4.74 3.18 28.18
C LYS A 58 -4.50 2.68 29.60
N GLU A 59 -5.54 2.19 30.28
CA GLU A 59 -5.44 1.62 31.63
C GLU A 59 -4.59 0.36 31.65
N TRP A 60 -4.80 -0.55 30.69
CA TRP A 60 -4.04 -1.79 30.55
C TRP A 60 -2.55 -1.49 30.38
N LEU A 61 -2.20 -0.57 29.48
CA LEU A 61 -0.81 -0.16 29.23
C LEU A 61 -0.19 0.50 30.46
N LYS A 62 -0.95 1.34 31.17
CA LYS A 62 -0.48 2.01 32.38
C LYS A 62 -0.17 1.01 33.49
N SER A 63 -1.09 0.10 33.79
CA SER A 63 -0.91 -0.95 34.81
C SER A 63 0.30 -1.83 34.48
N ASN A 64 0.43 -2.31 33.24
CA ASN A 64 1.58 -3.15 32.86
C ASN A 64 2.91 -2.38 32.93
N LEU A 65 2.93 -1.08 32.62
CA LEU A 65 4.13 -0.23 32.80
C LEU A 65 4.51 -0.05 34.27
N GLU A 66 3.52 0.15 35.15
CA GLU A 66 3.72 0.31 36.60
C GLU A 66 4.24 -0.99 37.22
N ASP A 67 3.69 -2.13 36.80
CA ASP A 67 4.08 -3.46 37.27
C ASP A 67 5.38 -3.98 36.61
N GLY A 68 5.94 -3.23 35.65
CA GLY A 68 7.14 -3.62 34.91
C GLY A 68 6.95 -4.86 34.02
N LEU A 69 5.71 -5.17 33.66
CA LEU A 69 5.36 -6.28 32.79
C LEU A 69 5.68 -5.97 31.32
N PRO A 70 6.07 -6.99 30.53
CA PRO A 70 6.35 -6.79 29.12
C PRO A 70 5.07 -6.45 28.34
N ILE A 71 5.13 -5.37 27.57
CA ILE A 71 4.03 -4.93 26.70
C ILE A 71 4.29 -5.43 25.27
N PRO A 72 3.38 -6.25 24.69
CA PRO A 72 3.51 -6.71 23.31
C PRO A 72 3.37 -5.56 22.32
N GLU A 73 4.23 -5.48 21.31
CA GLU A 73 4.10 -4.52 20.20
C GLU A 73 3.32 -5.15 19.02
N PRO A 74 2.62 -4.35 18.20
CA PRO A 74 1.98 -4.82 16.98
C PRO A 74 2.97 -5.54 16.05
N ARG A 75 2.56 -6.67 15.48
CA ARG A 75 3.38 -7.39 14.49
C ARG A 75 3.58 -6.53 13.25
N LYS A 76 4.82 -6.44 12.78
CA LYS A 76 5.14 -5.90 11.46
C LYS A 76 4.95 -6.99 10.40
N TYR A 77 4.20 -6.69 9.36
CA TYR A 77 4.00 -7.58 8.23
C TYR A 77 5.00 -7.23 7.13
N ALA A 78 5.77 -8.21 6.67
CA ALA A 78 6.81 -8.00 5.65
C ALA A 78 6.24 -7.86 4.22
N GLY A 79 4.98 -8.28 3.99
CA GLY A 79 4.32 -8.29 2.67
C GLY A 79 4.94 -9.23 1.63
N GLN A 80 6.05 -9.88 1.96
CA GLN A 80 6.74 -10.87 1.14
C GLN A 80 6.77 -12.20 1.88
N PHE A 81 6.36 -13.27 1.21
CA PHE A 81 6.50 -14.63 1.72
C PHE A 81 6.74 -15.60 0.56
N HIS A 82 7.56 -16.61 0.81
CA HIS A 82 7.78 -17.69 -0.14
C HIS A 82 6.69 -18.75 0.07
N LEU A 83 5.94 -19.06 -0.98
CA LEU A 83 4.87 -20.05 -0.94
C LEU A 83 5.28 -21.30 -1.73
N ARG A 84 4.90 -22.48 -1.23
CA ARG A 84 4.88 -23.73 -2.00
C ARG A 84 3.44 -24.12 -2.29
N MET A 85 3.16 -24.59 -3.50
CA MET A 85 1.83 -25.01 -3.94
C MET A 85 1.92 -26.26 -4.81
N ALA A 86 0.78 -26.94 -4.98
CA ALA A 86 0.69 -28.07 -5.89
C ALA A 86 0.94 -27.63 -7.34
N PRO A 87 1.65 -28.44 -8.17
CA PRO A 87 1.88 -28.11 -9.58
C PRO A 87 0.61 -27.83 -10.38
N SER A 88 -0.49 -28.53 -10.10
CA SER A 88 -1.80 -28.31 -10.75
C SER A 88 -2.44 -26.97 -10.40
N LEU A 89 -2.27 -26.50 -9.16
CA LEU A 89 -2.71 -25.17 -8.75
C LEU A 89 -1.86 -24.09 -9.42
N HIS A 90 -0.54 -24.30 -9.47
CA HIS A 90 0.37 -23.40 -10.19
C HIS A 90 -0.02 -23.30 -11.67
N GLU A 91 -0.19 -24.43 -12.36
CA GLU A 91 -0.63 -24.48 -13.76
C GLU A 91 -1.95 -23.74 -13.98
N SER A 92 -2.94 -23.97 -13.10
CA SER A 92 -4.25 -23.30 -13.21
C SER A 92 -4.10 -21.78 -13.09
N LEU A 93 -3.33 -21.30 -12.10
CA LEU A 93 -3.09 -19.87 -11.90
C LEU A 93 -2.28 -19.27 -13.06
N SER A 94 -1.26 -19.98 -13.58
CA SER A 94 -0.46 -19.56 -14.73
C SER A 94 -1.31 -19.40 -15.99
N ARG A 95 -2.17 -20.40 -16.28
CA ARG A 95 -3.05 -20.37 -17.45
C ARG A 95 -4.03 -19.20 -17.38
N MET A 96 -4.58 -18.92 -16.20
CA MET A 96 -5.48 -17.79 -16.03
C MET A 96 -4.74 -16.45 -16.17
N ALA A 97 -3.51 -16.35 -15.64
CA ALA A 97 -2.66 -15.17 -15.83
C ALA A 97 -2.32 -14.93 -17.32
N GLU A 98 -2.02 -16.00 -18.07
CA GLU A 98 -1.77 -15.95 -19.52
C GLU A 98 -2.99 -15.51 -20.31
N LEU A 99 -4.18 -16.08 -20.01
CA LEU A 99 -5.45 -15.67 -20.62
C LEU A 99 -5.75 -14.19 -20.38
N ASP A 100 -5.35 -13.68 -19.21
CA ASP A 100 -5.52 -12.29 -18.82
C ASP A 100 -4.39 -11.36 -19.29
N GLY A 101 -3.32 -11.91 -19.88
CA GLY A 101 -2.17 -11.16 -20.39
C GLY A 101 -1.36 -10.44 -19.31
N ILE A 102 -1.34 -10.97 -18.08
CA ILE A 102 -0.59 -10.42 -16.93
C ILE A 102 0.35 -11.47 -16.33
N SER A 103 1.30 -11.05 -15.51
CA SER A 103 2.20 -11.99 -14.83
C SER A 103 1.47 -12.81 -13.76
N LEU A 104 1.95 -14.03 -13.50
CA LEU A 104 1.43 -14.90 -12.43
C LEU A 104 1.39 -14.20 -11.07
N ASN A 105 2.42 -13.42 -10.72
CA ASN A 105 2.46 -12.70 -9.45
C ASN A 105 1.36 -11.63 -9.36
N GLN A 106 1.14 -10.88 -10.43
CA GLN A 106 0.04 -9.90 -10.50
C GLN A 106 -1.31 -10.59 -10.37
N TYR A 107 -1.50 -11.71 -11.07
CA TYR A 107 -2.73 -12.50 -11.00
C TYR A 107 -2.99 -13.04 -9.58
N ILE A 108 -1.97 -13.58 -8.91
CA ILE A 108 -2.08 -14.08 -7.53
C ILE A 108 -2.42 -12.96 -6.56
N VAL A 109 -1.73 -11.81 -6.65
CA VAL A 109 -2.01 -10.64 -5.81
C VAL A 109 -3.46 -10.18 -6.01
N MET A 110 -3.93 -10.15 -7.25
CA MET A 110 -5.31 -9.81 -7.60
C MET A 110 -6.32 -10.79 -6.97
N VAL A 111 -6.10 -12.11 -7.12
CA VAL A 111 -6.97 -13.15 -6.56
C VAL A 111 -6.98 -13.12 -5.03
N LEU A 112 -5.83 -12.93 -4.38
CA LEU A 112 -5.74 -12.81 -2.93
C LEU A 112 -6.43 -11.56 -2.41
N SER A 113 -6.28 -10.44 -3.13
CA SER A 113 -6.99 -9.20 -2.81
C SER A 113 -8.51 -9.38 -2.87
N HIS A 114 -8.98 -10.09 -3.90
CA HIS A 114 -10.39 -10.43 -4.05
C HIS A 114 -10.87 -11.33 -2.90
N ALA A 115 -10.13 -12.40 -2.59
CA ALA A 115 -10.50 -13.35 -1.54
C ALA A 115 -10.53 -12.73 -0.14
N VAL A 116 -9.60 -11.81 0.17
CA VAL A 116 -9.56 -11.09 1.46
C VAL A 116 -10.58 -9.96 1.51
N GLY A 117 -10.89 -9.35 0.36
CA GLY A 117 -11.65 -8.11 0.26
C GLY A 117 -13.17 -8.21 0.43
N LYS A 118 -13.77 -9.42 0.56
CA LYS A 118 -15.21 -9.73 0.78
C LYS A 118 -16.26 -8.98 -0.09
N ALA A 119 -15.84 -8.08 -0.98
CA ALA A 119 -16.68 -7.37 -1.93
C ALA A 119 -16.66 -8.11 -3.28
N GLU A 120 -17.85 -8.35 -3.82
CA GLU A 120 -18.04 -8.84 -5.19
C GLU A 120 -17.38 -7.87 -6.19
N VAL A 121 -16.15 -8.18 -6.57
CA VAL A 121 -15.50 -7.56 -7.72
C VAL A 121 -16.13 -8.21 -8.95
N ASN A 122 -17.15 -7.55 -9.53
CA ASN A 122 -17.75 -8.00 -10.79
C ASN A 122 -16.69 -8.09 -11.91
N LYS A 123 -16.88 -9.01 -12.87
CA LYS A 123 -15.98 -9.26 -14.00
C LYS A 123 -15.53 -7.99 -14.77
N SER A 124 -16.38 -6.95 -14.85
CA SER A 124 -15.99 -5.68 -15.47
C SER A 124 -14.87 -4.96 -14.72
N LYS A 125 -14.86 -5.03 -13.38
CA LYS A 125 -13.80 -4.43 -12.55
C LYS A 125 -12.48 -5.17 -12.76
N PHE A 126 -12.50 -6.48 -13.06
CA PHE A 126 -11.31 -7.25 -13.43
C PHE A 126 -10.67 -6.76 -14.73
N ASP A 127 -11.46 -6.32 -15.70
CA ASP A 127 -10.94 -5.83 -16.97
C ASP A 127 -10.24 -4.46 -16.81
N ASP A 128 -10.71 -3.61 -15.89
CA ASP A 128 -10.03 -2.36 -15.52
C ASP A 128 -8.66 -2.61 -14.85
N ILE A 129 -8.58 -3.64 -14.00
CA ILE A 129 -7.31 -4.06 -13.37
C ILE A 129 -6.32 -4.51 -14.46
N LYS A 130 -6.77 -5.35 -15.40
CA LYS A 130 -5.94 -5.81 -16.51
C LYS A 130 -5.46 -4.66 -17.37
N ALA A 131 -6.33 -3.70 -17.71
CA ALA A 131 -5.98 -2.56 -18.54
C ALA A 131 -4.84 -1.70 -17.94
N ILE A 132 -4.78 -1.58 -16.61
CA ILE A 132 -3.75 -0.81 -15.91
C ILE A 132 -2.47 -1.63 -15.67
N MET A 133 -2.61 -2.94 -15.46
CA MET A 133 -1.48 -3.81 -15.12
C MET A 133 -0.75 -4.40 -16.32
N LYS A 134 -1.42 -4.50 -17.47
CA LYS A 134 -0.86 -5.02 -18.71
C LYS A 134 0.35 -4.17 -19.13
N ASP A 135 1.48 -4.84 -19.35
CA ASP A 135 2.78 -4.24 -19.72
C ASP A 135 3.42 -3.30 -18.67
N GLY A 136 2.84 -3.17 -17.47
CA GLY A 136 3.32 -2.28 -16.41
C GLY A 136 4.48 -2.80 -15.56
N GLY A 137 4.97 -4.02 -15.80
CA GLY A 137 6.03 -4.62 -14.99
C GLY A 137 5.57 -4.95 -13.55
N PRO A 138 6.47 -4.92 -12.55
CA PRO A 138 6.13 -5.26 -11.17
C PRO A 138 4.97 -4.42 -10.63
N VAL A 139 4.10 -5.07 -9.84
CA VAL A 139 3.00 -4.43 -9.14
C VAL A 139 3.27 -4.42 -7.66
N TRP A 140 2.99 -3.27 -7.06
CA TRP A 140 2.90 -3.12 -5.63
C TRP A 140 1.45 -2.99 -5.21
N MET A 141 1.12 -3.61 -4.08
CA MET A 141 -0.17 -3.49 -3.44
C MET A 141 0.02 -2.92 -2.04
N SER A 142 -0.79 -1.95 -1.67
CA SER A 142 -0.85 -1.44 -0.31
C SER A 142 -2.30 -1.28 0.14
N ILE A 143 -2.49 -1.30 1.46
CA ILE A 143 -3.79 -1.08 2.07
C ILE A 143 -3.65 0.06 3.06
N GLY A 144 -4.56 1.02 2.97
CA GLY A 144 -4.69 2.12 3.91
C GLY A 144 -6.06 2.08 4.57
N LYS A 145 -6.10 2.46 5.84
CA LYS A 145 -7.33 2.61 6.61
C LYS A 145 -7.39 4.01 7.18
N GLY A 146 -8.58 4.56 7.23
CA GLY A 146 -8.84 5.84 7.87
C GLY A 146 -10.18 5.84 8.58
N TYR A 147 -10.31 6.75 9.55
CA TYR A 147 -11.42 6.78 10.48
C TYR A 147 -12.01 8.19 10.62
N SER A 148 -13.28 8.27 11.02
CA SER A 148 -13.96 9.52 11.38
C SER A 148 -14.03 10.55 10.22
N LYS A 149 -13.88 11.87 10.50
CA LYS A 149 -14.21 12.95 9.56
C LYS A 149 -13.31 13.03 8.31
N SER A 150 -12.06 12.57 8.41
CA SER A 150 -11.09 12.57 7.30
C SER A 150 -10.76 11.16 6.82
N ARG A 151 -11.63 10.17 7.11
CA ARG A 151 -11.40 8.74 6.87
C ARG A 151 -10.90 8.40 5.46
N SER A 152 -11.44 9.03 4.43
CA SER A 152 -11.05 8.78 3.04
C SER A 152 -9.65 9.32 2.69
N VAL A 153 -9.36 10.55 3.12
CA VAL A 153 -8.04 11.19 2.95
C VAL A 153 -6.97 10.43 3.74
N ASP A 154 -7.28 10.04 4.97
CA ASP A 154 -6.34 9.34 5.84
C ASP A 154 -6.08 7.92 5.33
N ALA A 155 -7.10 7.22 4.84
CA ALA A 155 -6.94 5.93 4.17
C ALA A 155 -6.04 6.06 2.93
N ALA A 156 -6.21 7.11 2.12
CA ALA A 156 -5.39 7.33 0.93
C ALA A 156 -3.93 7.58 1.31
N LYS A 157 -3.68 8.47 2.28
CA LYS A 157 -2.32 8.73 2.80
C LYS A 157 -1.67 7.48 3.35
N ALA A 158 -2.39 6.69 4.14
CA ALA A 158 -1.89 5.44 4.72
C ALA A 158 -1.53 4.41 3.65
N ALA A 159 -2.30 4.31 2.56
CA ALA A 159 -1.98 3.44 1.43
C ALA A 159 -0.70 3.92 0.71
N LEU A 160 -0.54 5.22 0.50
CA LEU A 160 0.60 5.83 -0.20
C LEU A 160 1.92 5.78 0.60
N THR A 161 1.85 5.78 1.93
CA THR A 161 3.03 5.71 2.81
C THR A 161 3.31 4.29 3.32
N SER A 162 2.64 3.29 2.73
CA SER A 162 2.81 1.91 3.13
C SER A 162 4.27 1.45 2.96
N PRO A 163 4.86 0.79 3.97
CA PRO A 163 6.21 0.21 3.87
C PRO A 163 6.36 -0.86 2.80
N LEU A 164 5.26 -1.32 2.21
CA LEU A 164 5.26 -2.30 1.12
C LEU A 164 5.68 -1.68 -0.22
N LEU A 165 5.70 -0.36 -0.33
CA LEU A 165 6.15 0.38 -1.51
C LEU A 165 7.67 0.57 -1.45
N ASP A 166 8.43 -0.43 -1.88
CA ASP A 166 9.90 -0.38 -1.96
C ASP A 166 10.41 0.69 -2.96
N ALA A 167 9.55 1.14 -3.89
CA ALA A 167 9.80 2.21 -4.83
C ALA A 167 8.93 3.43 -4.49
N SER A 168 9.45 4.65 -4.74
CA SER A 168 8.65 5.86 -4.57
C SER A 168 7.42 5.81 -5.49
N ILE A 169 6.23 5.90 -4.89
CA ILE A 169 4.94 5.91 -5.59
C ILE A 169 4.84 7.00 -6.67
N LYS A 170 5.68 8.04 -6.58
CA LYS A 170 5.80 9.13 -7.55
C LYS A 170 6.08 8.69 -8.98
N GLY A 171 6.71 7.52 -9.17
CA GLY A 171 7.03 6.99 -10.50
C GLY A 171 5.92 6.14 -11.12
N ALA A 172 4.85 5.83 -10.38
CA ALA A 172 3.81 4.93 -10.85
C ALA A 172 2.98 5.61 -11.96
N LYS A 173 2.91 4.97 -13.12
CA LYS A 173 2.10 5.40 -14.27
C LYS A 173 0.80 4.63 -14.43
N GLY A 174 0.68 3.48 -13.77
CA GLY A 174 -0.57 2.74 -13.67
C GLY A 174 -0.98 2.68 -12.21
N VAL A 175 -2.16 3.21 -11.90
CA VAL A 175 -2.70 3.21 -10.53
C VAL A 175 -4.15 2.75 -10.54
N LEU A 176 -4.42 1.74 -9.73
CA LEU A 176 -5.78 1.27 -9.49
C LEU A 176 -6.04 1.30 -7.99
N PHE A 177 -7.19 1.80 -7.55
CA PHE A 177 -7.57 1.62 -6.15
C PHE A 177 -9.04 1.22 -5.95
N ASN A 178 -9.26 0.33 -4.99
CA ASN A 178 -10.58 0.07 -4.44
C ASN A 178 -10.78 0.97 -3.21
N ILE A 179 -11.92 1.63 -3.12
CA ILE A 179 -12.35 2.30 -1.89
C ILE A 179 -13.57 1.59 -1.32
N ILE A 180 -13.46 1.19 -0.06
CA ILE A 180 -14.49 0.48 0.69
C ILE A 180 -14.89 1.31 1.88
N GLY A 181 -16.19 1.58 2.04
CA GLY A 181 -16.76 2.23 3.22
C GLY A 181 -18.14 1.66 3.51
N SER A 182 -18.77 2.17 4.57
CA SER A 182 -20.17 1.91 4.88
C SER A 182 -21.12 2.56 3.85
N SER A 183 -22.42 2.32 4.00
CA SER A 183 -23.46 2.88 3.14
C SER A 183 -23.51 4.41 3.08
N ASP A 184 -22.85 5.08 4.03
CA ASP A 184 -22.73 6.53 4.12
C ASP A 184 -21.52 7.09 3.34
N LEU A 185 -20.70 6.24 2.69
CA LEU A 185 -19.55 6.69 1.90
C LEU A 185 -20.00 7.58 0.74
N THR A 186 -19.59 8.84 0.78
CA THR A 186 -20.03 9.84 -0.20
C THR A 186 -19.10 9.95 -1.41
N LEU A 187 -19.63 10.42 -2.55
CA LEU A 187 -18.82 10.75 -3.73
C LEU A 187 -17.76 11.82 -3.43
N PHE A 188 -18.06 12.74 -2.50
CA PHE A 188 -17.10 13.76 -2.06
C PHE A 188 -15.87 13.13 -1.39
N GLU A 189 -16.08 12.14 -0.52
CA GLU A 189 -14.99 11.39 0.11
C GLU A 189 -14.18 10.59 -0.89
N VAL A 190 -14.84 9.94 -1.86
CA VAL A 190 -14.18 9.22 -2.95
C VAL A 190 -13.28 10.18 -3.76
N ASN A 191 -13.79 11.36 -4.12
CA ASN A 191 -13.03 12.37 -4.85
C ASN A 191 -11.84 12.90 -4.04
N GLN A 192 -12.01 13.14 -2.73
CA GLN A 192 -10.88 13.58 -1.89
C GLN A 192 -9.76 12.53 -1.83
N ALA A 193 -10.11 11.24 -1.71
CA ALA A 193 -9.12 10.17 -1.76
C ALA A 193 -8.42 10.12 -3.13
N ALA A 194 -9.17 10.24 -4.22
CA ALA A 194 -8.63 10.25 -5.58
C ALA A 194 -7.64 11.40 -5.81
N GLU A 195 -7.96 12.61 -5.35
CA GLU A 195 -7.08 13.79 -5.47
C GLU A 195 -5.77 13.60 -4.69
N VAL A 196 -5.84 13.02 -3.48
CA VAL A 196 -4.65 12.70 -2.68
C VAL A 196 -3.73 11.70 -3.40
N ILE A 197 -4.30 10.65 -3.99
CA ILE A 197 -3.56 9.64 -4.75
C ILE A 197 -2.96 10.26 -6.02
N LYS A 198 -3.76 11.02 -6.77
CA LYS A 198 -3.33 11.70 -8.00
C LYS A 198 -2.17 12.66 -7.76
N ALA A 199 -2.20 13.41 -6.67
CA ALA A 199 -1.10 14.32 -6.30
C ALA A 199 0.20 13.60 -5.91
N ALA A 200 0.15 12.30 -5.59
CA ALA A 200 1.29 11.54 -5.11
C ALA A 200 1.98 10.70 -6.20
N VAL A 201 1.33 10.47 -7.35
CA VAL A 201 1.82 9.61 -8.44
C VAL A 201 2.34 10.43 -9.63
N ASP A 202 2.74 9.76 -10.72
CA ASP A 202 3.21 10.44 -11.93
C ASP A 202 2.08 11.33 -12.52
N PRO A 203 2.34 12.57 -12.96
CA PRO A 203 1.30 13.44 -13.52
C PRO A 203 0.58 12.87 -14.74
N ASP A 204 1.25 12.00 -15.49
CA ASP A 204 0.70 11.31 -16.66
C ASP A 204 0.14 9.92 -16.30
N ALA A 205 -0.03 9.62 -15.01
CA ALA A 205 -0.54 8.32 -14.57
C ALA A 205 -1.98 8.09 -15.03
N ASN A 206 -2.23 6.89 -15.54
CA ASN A 206 -3.57 6.39 -15.73
C ASN A 206 -4.11 5.87 -14.39
N ILE A 207 -5.11 6.56 -13.84
CA ILE A 207 -5.72 6.24 -12.54
C ILE A 207 -7.13 5.74 -12.77
N SER A 208 -7.44 4.53 -12.30
CA SER A 208 -8.82 4.05 -12.19
C SER A 208 -9.16 3.68 -10.75
N PHE A 209 -10.44 3.75 -10.42
CA PHE A 209 -10.92 3.38 -9.11
C PHE A 209 -12.27 2.71 -9.17
N PHE A 210 -12.56 1.91 -8.16
CA PHE A 210 -13.90 1.37 -7.96
C PHE A 210 -14.32 1.52 -6.51
N VAL A 211 -15.62 1.70 -6.32
CA VAL A 211 -16.24 1.77 -5.00
C VAL A 211 -16.86 0.41 -4.71
N SER A 212 -16.64 -0.06 -3.49
CA SER A 212 -17.28 -1.26 -2.97
C SER A 212 -17.97 -0.92 -1.66
N ASN A 213 -19.19 -1.40 -1.49
CA ASN A 213 -19.95 -1.20 -0.27
C ASN A 213 -19.87 -2.48 0.56
N GLU A 214 -19.44 -2.37 1.80
CA GLU A 214 -19.46 -3.47 2.77
C GLU A 214 -20.20 -3.01 4.02
N ALA A 215 -20.85 -3.94 4.73
CA ALA A 215 -21.35 -3.69 6.07
C ALA A 215 -20.16 -3.50 7.04
N LYS A 216 -19.55 -2.31 7.02
CA LYS A 216 -18.35 -1.92 7.78
C LYS A 216 -18.69 -0.90 8.87
N SER A 217 -17.64 -0.39 9.53
CA SER A 217 -17.59 0.98 10.05
C SER A 217 -18.45 2.00 9.36
N ASP A 218 -19.55 2.48 9.96
CA ASP A 218 -20.09 3.83 9.67
C ASP A 218 -19.00 4.92 9.80
N ASN A 219 -17.84 4.60 10.39
CA ASN A 219 -16.69 5.49 10.52
C ASN A 219 -15.39 4.95 9.92
N GLU A 220 -15.37 3.84 9.16
CA GLU A 220 -14.12 3.28 8.58
C GLU A 220 -14.16 3.32 7.05
N VAL A 221 -13.08 3.83 6.45
CA VAL A 221 -12.80 3.65 5.02
C VAL A 221 -11.52 2.85 4.86
N THR A 222 -11.55 1.85 3.99
CA THR A 222 -10.40 1.06 3.56
C THR A 222 -10.10 1.35 2.11
N ILE A 223 -8.85 1.70 1.78
CA ILE A 223 -8.37 1.80 0.41
C ILE A 223 -7.38 0.68 0.16
N THR A 224 -7.60 -0.07 -0.91
CA THR A 224 -6.61 -1.00 -1.46
C THR A 224 -6.04 -0.39 -2.74
N LEU A 225 -4.76 -0.05 -2.73
CA LEU A 225 -4.05 0.60 -3.82
C LEU A 225 -3.15 -0.40 -4.53
N PHE A 226 -3.20 -0.42 -5.85
CA PHE A 226 -2.27 -1.11 -6.73
C PHE A 226 -1.53 -0.09 -7.56
N ALA A 227 -0.21 -0.23 -7.65
CA ALA A 227 0.64 0.64 -8.43
C ALA A 227 1.56 -0.19 -9.32
N SER A 228 1.76 0.24 -10.56
CA SER A 228 2.60 -0.39 -11.56
C SER A 228 3.36 0.66 -12.39
N ALA A 229 4.20 0.18 -13.30
CA ALA A 229 4.87 0.99 -14.32
C ALA A 229 5.82 2.07 -13.77
N PHE A 230 6.55 1.73 -12.71
CA PHE A 230 7.53 2.62 -12.05
C PHE A 230 8.77 2.95 -12.92
N TYR A 231 8.95 2.26 -14.05
CA TYR A 231 10.23 2.19 -14.77
C TYR A 231 10.37 3.12 -15.99
N ALA A 232 9.34 3.89 -16.36
CA ALA A 232 9.40 4.74 -17.56
C ALA A 232 10.46 5.85 -17.49
N ASN A 233 10.95 6.21 -16.29
CA ASN A 233 12.00 7.22 -16.11
C ASN A 233 13.42 6.65 -15.99
N ILE A 234 13.60 5.35 -15.69
CA ILE A 234 14.94 4.77 -15.56
C ILE A 234 15.58 4.60 -16.94
N GLU A 235 14.85 4.08 -17.93
CA GLU A 235 15.37 3.93 -19.29
C GLU A 235 15.62 5.28 -19.99
N LYS A 236 14.70 6.24 -19.85
CA LYS A 236 14.89 7.60 -20.42
C LYS A 236 16.08 8.33 -19.82
N ASN A 237 16.34 8.17 -18.52
CA ASN A 237 17.49 8.78 -17.87
C ASN A 237 18.79 8.04 -18.20
N ALA A 238 18.77 6.70 -18.27
CA ALA A 238 19.92 5.92 -18.71
C ALA A 238 20.32 6.26 -20.15
N LEU A 239 19.35 6.34 -21.07
CA LEU A 239 19.57 6.74 -22.46
C LEU A 239 20.09 8.18 -22.59
N ARG A 240 19.55 9.13 -21.80
CA ARG A 240 20.06 10.52 -21.76
C ARG A 240 21.49 10.61 -21.23
N LEU A 241 21.80 9.89 -20.15
CA LEU A 241 23.15 9.82 -19.58
C LEU A 241 24.15 9.23 -20.58
N GLU A 242 23.73 8.22 -21.34
CA GLU A 242 24.54 7.60 -22.39
C GLU A 242 24.76 8.56 -23.57
N GLU A 243 23.73 9.27 -24.02
CA GLU A 243 23.87 10.33 -25.05
C GLU A 243 24.81 11.46 -24.62
N ASP A 244 24.70 11.94 -23.37
CA ASP A 244 25.54 13.02 -22.87
C ASP A 244 27.00 12.58 -22.67
N ASN A 245 27.22 11.33 -22.25
CA ASN A 245 28.55 10.72 -22.20
C ASN A 245 29.16 10.59 -23.61
N ILE A 246 28.38 10.14 -24.60
CA ILE A 246 28.81 10.04 -26.00
C ILE A 246 29.15 11.42 -26.57
N LYS A 247 28.30 12.44 -26.36
CA LYS A 247 28.58 13.83 -26.79
C LYS A 247 29.85 14.39 -26.16
N THR A 248 30.09 14.08 -24.89
CA THR A 248 31.30 14.50 -24.17
C THR A 248 32.55 13.82 -24.72
N MET A 249 32.48 12.53 -25.04
CA MET A 249 33.58 11.78 -25.66
C MET A 249 33.89 12.26 -27.09
N LEU A 250 32.86 12.55 -27.90
CA LEU A 250 33.01 13.10 -29.24
C LEU A 250 33.66 14.49 -29.23
N LYS A 251 33.28 15.37 -28.28
CA LYS A 251 33.93 16.68 -28.09
C LYS A 251 35.40 16.54 -27.71
N LYS A 252 35.74 15.64 -26.77
CA LYS A 252 37.14 15.35 -26.41
C LYS A 252 37.94 14.80 -27.59
N THR A 253 37.34 13.92 -28.40
CA THR A 253 38.00 13.32 -29.57
C THR A 253 38.27 14.34 -30.66
N ASN A 254 37.35 15.28 -30.90
CA ASN A 254 37.56 16.38 -31.86
C ASN A 254 38.62 17.37 -31.36
N SER A 255 38.65 17.67 -30.06
CA SER A 255 39.69 18.50 -29.45
C SER A 255 41.08 17.83 -29.48
N MET A 256 41.17 16.51 -29.41
CA MET A 256 42.45 15.77 -29.55
C MET A 256 42.95 15.71 -31.00
N LYS A 257 42.05 15.76 -32.00
CA LYS A 257 42.46 15.82 -33.42
C LYS A 257 43.02 17.19 -33.84
N GLU A 258 42.83 18.22 -33.02
CA GLU A 258 43.45 19.54 -33.20
C GLU A 258 44.83 19.66 -32.53
N LEU A 259 45.43 18.56 -32.03
CA LEU A 259 46.85 18.57 -31.69
C LEU A 259 47.67 18.67 -32.99
N ASP A 260 48.11 19.90 -33.25
CA ASP A 260 48.98 20.30 -34.34
C ASP A 260 50.29 19.49 -34.34
N LEU A 261 50.38 18.52 -35.25
CA LEU A 261 51.57 17.71 -35.52
C LEU A 261 52.78 18.55 -35.92
N SER A 262 52.62 19.83 -36.26
CA SER A 262 53.74 20.74 -36.54
C SER A 262 54.54 21.16 -35.30
N LYS A 263 54.04 20.89 -34.09
CA LYS A 263 54.74 21.19 -32.82
C LYS A 263 55.59 20.04 -32.27
N LEU A 264 55.56 18.86 -32.88
CA LEU A 264 56.52 17.78 -32.58
C LEU A 264 57.84 18.07 -33.30
N GLN A 265 58.69 18.91 -32.69
CA GLN A 265 60.10 18.97 -33.07
C GLN A 265 60.76 17.64 -32.72
N VAL A 266 61.12 16.88 -33.76
CA VAL A 266 61.99 15.72 -33.63
C VAL A 266 63.40 16.28 -33.30
N PRO A 267 64.05 15.86 -32.20
CA PRO A 267 65.41 16.30 -31.92
C PRO A 267 66.33 15.74 -33.00
N ASN A 268 67.00 16.62 -33.75
CA ASN A 268 68.08 16.19 -34.63
C ASN A 268 69.30 15.83 -33.78
N SER A 269 69.80 14.62 -34.06
CA SER A 269 71.10 13.99 -33.75
C SER A 269 72.21 14.87 -33.20
#